data_AF-A0A4R3TT41-F1
#
_entry.id   AF-A0A4R3TT41-F1
#
_cell.length_a   1.000
_cell.length_b   1.000
_cell.length_c   1.000
_cell.angle_alpha   90.00
_cell.angle_beta   90.00
_cell.angle_gamma   90.00
#
_symmetry.space_group_name_H-M   'P 1'
#
loop_
_entity.id
_entity.type
_entity.pdbx_description
1 polymer ?
#
loop_
_entity_poly.entity_id
_entity_poly.type
_entity_poly.pdbx_seq_one_letter_code
_entity_poly.pdbx_strand_id
1 'polypeptide(L)' 'MEIQESPACHTLRGIISDFDGVADREDTAIPSSVRAFRARHEQGMPYAFVTTNSTQSAAQFFEMPGSLSW' A
#
# COMPACT_ATOMS: atom_id res chain seq x y z
N MET A 1 -25.49 0.56 32.83
CA MET A 1 -25.13 1.50 31.75
C MET A 1 -24.50 0.65 30.67
N GLU A 2 -25.27 0.25 29.66
CA GLU A 2 -24.74 -0.50 28.53
C GLU A 2 -24.25 0.50 27.48
N ILE A 3 -22.99 0.38 27.08
CA ILE A 3 -22.47 1.09 25.91
C ILE A 3 -22.86 0.23 24.71
N GLN A 4 -23.92 0.61 23.99
CA GLN A 4 -24.17 0.07 22.65
C GLN A 4 -23.21 0.75 21.68
N GLU A 5 -22.06 0.13 21.42
CA GLU A 5 -21.31 0.42 20.21
C GLU A 5 -21.98 -0.33 19.06
N SER A 6 -22.66 0.40 18.18
CA SER A 6 -23.06 -0.16 16.88
C SER A 6 -21.79 -0.41 16.06
N PRO A 7 -21.62 -1.55 15.37
CA PRO A 7 -20.51 -1.71 14.46
C PRO A 7 -20.79 -0.79 13.27
N ALA A 8 -20.30 0.44 13.33
CA ALA A 8 -20.18 1.24 12.15
C ALA A 8 -19.28 0.44 11.20
N CYS A 9 -19.86 -0.06 10.12
CA CYS A 9 -19.10 -0.63 9.01
C CYS A 9 -18.30 0.54 8.42
N HIS A 10 -17.13 0.79 8.99
CA HIS A 10 -16.28 1.86 8.57
C HIS A 10 -15.72 1.49 7.20
N THR A 11 -16.29 2.08 6.16
CA THR A 11 -15.71 2.02 4.82
C THR A 11 -14.30 2.58 4.89
N LEU A 12 -13.31 1.77 4.51
CA LEU A 12 -11.92 2.22 4.36
C LEU A 12 -11.88 3.43 3.42
N ARG A 13 -11.15 4.48 3.80
CA ARG A 13 -11.04 5.73 3.03
C ARG A 13 -9.67 5.95 2.40
N GLY A 14 -8.69 5.13 2.78
CA GLY A 14 -7.35 5.14 2.23
C GLY A 14 -6.48 4.06 2.88
N ILE A 15 -5.28 3.86 2.33
CA ILE A 15 -4.31 2.88 2.81
C ILE A 15 -2.96 3.56 3.03
N ILE A 16 -2.39 3.43 4.23
CA ILE A 16 -0.98 3.71 4.48
C ILE A 16 -0.34 2.36 4.77
N SER A 17 0.67 2.00 4.00
CA SER A 17 1.31 0.69 4.08
C SER A 17 2.82 0.83 4.14
N ASP A 18 3.47 -0.13 4.79
CA ASP A 18 4.89 -0.36 4.58
C ASP A 18 5.18 -0.77 3.13
N PHE A 19 6.44 -0.65 2.71
CA PHE A 19 6.92 -0.98 1.38
C PHE A 19 7.69 -2.31 1.35
N ASP A 20 8.82 -2.41 2.05
CA ASP A 20 9.68 -3.61 2.03
C ASP A 20 9.02 -4.75 2.81
N GLY A 21 9.02 -5.95 2.23
CA GLY A 21 8.26 -7.10 2.69
C GLY A 21 6.74 -7.04 2.42
N VAL A 22 6.22 -5.93 1.88
CA VAL A 22 4.79 -5.76 1.57
C VAL A 22 4.54 -5.63 0.08
N ALA A 23 5.04 -4.57 -0.56
CA ALA A 23 4.91 -4.37 -2.01
C ALA A 23 6.00 -5.16 -2.74
N ASP A 24 7.23 -5.08 -2.21
CA ASP A 24 8.43 -5.69 -2.74
C ASP A 24 9.15 -6.45 -1.63
N ARG A 25 10.09 -7.32 -1.99
CA ARG A 25 11.04 -7.93 -1.06
C ARG A 25 12.44 -7.76 -1.62
N GLU A 26 13.28 -7.04 -0.90
CA GLU A 26 14.58 -6.59 -1.42
C GLU A 26 14.35 -5.78 -2.71
N ASP A 27 14.63 -6.33 -3.88
CA ASP A 27 14.44 -5.67 -5.18
C ASP A 27 13.43 -6.41 -6.09
N THR A 28 12.64 -7.32 -5.53
CA THR A 28 11.66 -8.11 -6.29
C THR A 28 10.24 -7.84 -5.84
N ALA A 29 9.38 -7.42 -6.78
CA ALA A 29 7.97 -7.18 -6.51
C ALA A 29 7.23 -8.43 -6.03
N ILE A 30 6.33 -8.26 -5.06
CA ILE A 30 5.43 -9.31 -4.56
C ILE A 30 4.14 -9.27 -5.38
N PRO A 31 3.92 -10.19 -6.35
CA PRO A 31 2.90 -9.99 -7.38
C PRO A 31 1.47 -9.95 -6.85
N SER A 32 1.17 -10.67 -5.76
CA SER A 32 -0.15 -10.65 -5.12
C SER A 32 -0.46 -9.31 -4.47
N SER A 33 0.53 -8.70 -3.82
CA SER A 33 0.40 -7.40 -3.16
C SER A 33 0.23 -6.29 -4.17
N VAL A 34 1.10 -6.27 -5.18
CA VAL A 34 0.99 -5.42 -6.37
C VAL A 34 -0.43 -5.46 -6.96
N ARG A 35 -0.98 -6.66 -7.21
CA ARG A 35 -2.34 -6.81 -7.75
C ARG A 35 -3.41 -6.25 -6.81
N ALA A 36 -3.24 -6.41 -5.50
CA ALA A 36 -4.19 -5.88 -4.52
C ALA A 36 -4.18 -4.34 -4.51
N PHE A 37 -3.01 -3.71 -4.48
CA PHE A 37 -2.90 -2.24 -4.54
C PHE A 37 -3.41 -1.69 -5.86
N ARG A 38 -3.14 -2.36 -6.98
CA ARG A 38 -3.70 -2.00 -8.28
C ARG A 38 -5.23 -2.04 -8.28
N ALA A 39 -5.83 -3.11 -7.77
CA ALA A 39 -7.29 -3.22 -7.70
C ALA A 39 -7.91 -2.11 -6.83
N ARG A 40 -7.25 -1.72 -5.75
CA ARG A 40 -7.68 -0.59 -4.90
C ARG A 40 -7.51 0.75 -5.62
N HIS A 41 -6.41 0.95 -6.34
CA HIS A 41 -6.18 2.13 -7.16
C HIS A 41 -7.24 2.30 -8.25
N GLU A 42 -7.55 1.23 -8.98
CA GLU A 42 -8.60 1.20 -10.02
C GLU A 42 -10.01 1.50 -9.44
N GLN A 43 -10.23 1.20 -8.15
CA GLN A 43 -11.44 1.56 -7.41
C GLN A 43 -11.44 3.01 -6.88
N GLY A 44 -10.40 3.79 -7.14
CA GLY A 44 -10.25 5.16 -6.65
C GLY A 44 -9.87 5.28 -5.18
N MET A 45 -9.37 4.21 -4.55
CA MET A 45 -8.88 4.26 -3.17
C MET A 45 -7.52 4.98 -3.11
N PRO A 46 -7.38 6.07 -2.34
CA PRO A 46 -6.09 6.68 -2.09
C PRO A 46 -5.16 5.74 -1.33
N TYR A 47 -3.89 5.67 -1.71
CA TYR A 47 -2.89 4.91 -0.97
C TYR A 47 -1.53 5.60 -0.98
N ALA A 48 -0.73 5.32 0.04
CA ALA A 48 0.67 5.74 0.14
C ALA A 48 1.51 4.62 0.77
N PHE A 49 2.70 4.42 0.22
CA PHE A 49 3.74 3.62 0.85
C PHE A 49 4.62 4.50 1.74
N VAL A 50 4.89 4.03 2.96
CA VAL A 50 5.73 4.69 3.94
C VAL A 50 6.76 3.68 4.40
N THR A 51 8.03 3.97 4.15
CA THR A 51 9.14 3.13 4.57
C THR A 51 10.08 3.91 5.49
N THR A 52 10.72 3.20 6.41
CA THR A 52 11.83 3.76 7.21
C THR A 52 13.15 3.74 6.45
N ASN A 53 13.22 3.13 5.25
CA ASN A 53 14.41 3.16 4.42
C ASN A 53 14.70 4.59 3.95
N SER A 54 15.82 5.15 4.42
CA SER A 54 16.29 6.50 4.11
C SER A 54 17.46 6.53 3.12
N THR A 55 17.84 5.39 2.56
CA THR A 55 18.96 5.26 1.63
C THR A 55 18.57 5.49 0.16
N GLN A 56 17.27 5.39 -0.14
CA GLN A 56 16.70 5.62 -1.46
C GLN A 56 15.60 6.69 -1.38
N SER A 57 15.51 7.53 -2.40
CA SER A 57 14.42 8.50 -2.57
C SER A 57 13.16 7.82 -3.11
N ALA A 58 12.00 8.47 -2.92
CA ALA A 58 10.73 7.97 -3.44
C ALA A 58 10.78 7.74 -4.97
N ALA A 59 11.41 8.64 -5.72
CA ALA A 59 11.57 8.50 -7.18
C ALA A 59 12.35 7.23 -7.55
N GLN A 60 13.41 6.90 -6.81
CA GLN A 60 14.21 5.70 -7.06
C GLN A 60 13.39 4.41 -6.89
N PHE A 61 12.43 4.38 -5.95
CA PHE A 61 11.52 3.24 -5.80
C PHE A 61 10.55 3.08 -6.99
N PHE A 62 10.07 4.18 -7.57
CA PHE A 62 9.16 4.14 -8.73
C PHE A 62 9.84 3.70 -10.03
N GLU A 63 11.17 3.81 -10.12
CA GLU A 63 11.94 3.49 -11.31
C GLU A 63 12.45 2.03 -11.32
N MET A 64 12.19 1.24 -10.26
CA MET A 64 12.66 -0.14 -10.18
C MET A 64 11.92 -1.07 -11.16
N PRO A 65 12.62 -2.00 -11.85
CA PRO A 65 12.00 -2.96 -12.76
C PRO A 65 10.96 -3.84 -12.04
N GLY A 66 9.69 -3.75 -12.45
CA GLY A 66 8.59 -4.52 -11.83
C GLY A 66 7.95 -3.87 -10.61
N SER A 67 8.50 -2.76 -10.10
CA SER A 67 7.81 -1.85 -9.19
C SER A 67 6.75 -1.05 -9.95
N LEU A 68 5.70 -0.67 -9.20
CA LEU A 68 4.56 0.27 -9.36
C LEU A 68 4.33 1.03 -10.70
N SER A 69 4.79 0.48 -11.82
CA SER A 69 4.62 0.98 -13.18
C SER A 69 3.38 0.29 -13.75
N TRP A 70 2.23 0.90 -13.44
CA TRP A 70 0.94 0.57 -14.02
C TRP A 70 0.33 1.81 -14.65
#